data_AF-A0AAD4BT92-F1
#
_entry.id   AF-A0AAD4BT92-F1
#
_cell.length_a   1.000
_cell.length_b   1.000
_cell.length_c   1.000
_cell.angle_alpha   90.00
_cell.angle_beta   90.00
_cell.angle_gamma   90.00
#
_symmetry.space_group_name_H-M   'P 1'
#
loop_
_entity.id
_entity.type
_entity.pdbx_description
1 polymer ?
#
loop_
_entity_poly.entity_id
_entity_poly.type
_entity_poly.pdbx_seq_one_letter_code
_entity_poly.pdbx_strand_id
1 'polypeptide(L)'
;MPPKSQDHSPEPRSKCRLLEIVQYSCELEKVSSGEVGTHCFPFSRIFQICPHRPAVEITRYITIDAKTGEIEIPDGQSSLPKGKPWRDVHLYSKSEQ
;
A
#
# COMPACT_ATOMS: atom_id res chain seq x y z
N MET A 1 6.65 -47.45 28.00
CA MET A 1 7.27 -46.18 27.59
C MET A 1 6.20 -45.30 26.96
N PRO A 2 5.87 -44.14 27.54
CA PRO A 2 4.87 -43.24 26.95
C PRO A 2 5.45 -42.49 25.74
N PRO A 3 4.63 -42.14 24.73
CA PRO A 3 5.08 -41.40 23.56
C PRO A 3 5.41 -39.94 23.93
N LYS A 4 6.54 -39.44 23.40
CA LYS A 4 7.00 -38.05 23.56
C LYS A 4 5.97 -37.08 23.00
N SER A 5 5.49 -36.20 23.86
CA SER A 5 4.68 -35.03 23.51
C SER A 5 5.42 -34.17 22.49
N GLN A 6 4.84 -33.95 21.32
CA GLN A 6 5.34 -33.01 20.33
C GLN A 6 5.08 -31.59 20.82
N ASP A 7 6.16 -30.91 21.21
CA ASP A 7 6.21 -29.49 21.49
C ASP A 7 5.93 -28.71 20.20
N HIS A 8 4.67 -28.31 19.99
CA HIS A 8 4.30 -27.35 18.95
C HIS A 8 4.74 -25.97 19.41
N SER A 9 6.03 -25.67 19.25
CA SER A 9 6.50 -24.29 19.33
C SER A 9 5.91 -23.51 18.14
N PRO A 10 5.21 -22.38 18.38
CA PRO A 10 4.68 -21.58 17.28
C PRO A 10 5.85 -20.96 16.52
N GLU A 11 6.05 -21.41 15.28
CA GLU A 11 6.88 -20.75 14.28
C GLU A 11 6.72 -19.22 14.40
N PRO A 12 7.81 -18.43 14.41
CA PRO A 12 7.72 -16.99 14.56
C PRO A 12 6.82 -16.44 13.46
N ARG A 13 5.61 -16.02 13.82
CA ARG A 13 4.64 -15.40 12.91
C ARG A 13 5.39 -14.32 12.15
N SER A 14 5.65 -14.56 10.87
CA SER A 14 6.44 -13.65 10.07
C SER A 14 5.73 -12.30 10.07
N LYS A 15 6.38 -11.29 10.64
CA LYS A 15 5.75 -9.99 10.89
C LYS A 15 5.46 -9.32 9.54
N CYS A 16 4.34 -8.62 9.46
CA CYS A 16 4.07 -7.77 8.30
C CYS A 16 5.15 -6.68 8.21
N ARG A 17 5.46 -6.25 6.99
CA ARG A 17 6.43 -5.18 6.71
C ARG A 17 5.77 -4.09 5.89
N LEU A 18 6.21 -2.85 6.13
CA LEU A 18 5.85 -1.72 5.29
C LEU A 18 6.91 -1.54 4.20
N LEU A 19 6.46 -1.26 2.98
CA LEU A 19 7.30 -0.84 1.88
C LEU A 19 6.78 0.49 1.33
N GLU A 20 7.68 1.31 0.83
CA GLU A 20 7.37 2.56 0.17
C GLU A 20 7.74 2.47 -1.32
N ILE A 21 6.86 2.99 -2.17
CA ILE A 21 7.11 3.24 -3.58
C ILE A 21 6.90 4.73 -3.81
N VAL A 22 7.95 5.44 -4.21
CA VAL A 22 7.83 6.83 -4.67
C VAL A 22 7.35 6.83 -6.12
N GLN A 23 6.26 7.55 -6.38
CA GLN A 23 5.74 7.78 -7.72
C GLN A 23 5.82 9.27 -8.04
N TYR A 24 5.70 9.62 -9.33
CA TYR A 24 5.77 11.00 -9.79
C TYR A 24 4.53 11.33 -10.63
N SER A 25 3.94 12.50 -10.36
CA SER A 25 2.93 13.11 -11.21
C SER A 25 3.59 14.26 -11.97
N CYS A 26 3.59 14.22 -13.29
CA CYS A 26 4.27 15.21 -14.11
C CYS A 26 3.26 16.10 -14.84
N GLU A 27 3.52 17.40 -14.84
CA GLU A 27 2.72 18.42 -15.52
C GLU A 27 3.61 19.19 -16.50
N LEU A 28 3.02 19.65 -17.60
CA LEU A 28 3.72 20.49 -18.58
C LEU A 28 3.57 21.96 -18.18
N GLU A 29 4.68 22.67 -18.03
CA GLU A 29 4.72 24.07 -17.69
C GLU A 29 5.32 24.87 -18.85
N LYS A 30 4.67 25.96 -19.26
CA LYS A 30 5.25 26.88 -20.24
C LYS A 30 6.24 27.78 -19.52
N VAL A 31 7.53 27.60 -19.81
CA VAL A 31 8.57 28.46 -19.25
C VAL A 31 8.55 29.80 -19.99
N SER A 32 8.99 30.87 -19.33
CA SER A 32 8.98 32.24 -19.89
C SER A 32 9.78 32.40 -21.20
N SER A 33 10.67 31.45 -21.51
CA SER A 33 11.42 31.35 -22.76
C SER A 33 10.59 30.85 -23.96
N GLY A 34 9.34 30.41 -23.74
CA GLY A 34 8.50 29.78 -24.77
C GLY A 34 8.71 28.28 -24.93
N GLU A 35 9.65 27.69 -24.19
CA GLU A 35 9.85 26.24 -24.11
C GLU A 35 8.79 25.61 -23.19
N VAL A 36 8.47 24.33 -23.43
CA VAL A 36 7.60 23.54 -22.56
C VAL A 36 8.47 22.71 -21.63
N GLY A 37 8.54 23.11 -20.36
CA GLY A 37 9.17 22.34 -19.30
C GLY A 37 8.24 21.24 -18.79
N THR A 38 8.81 20.18 -18.22
CA THR A 38 8.05 19.15 -17.48
C THR A 38 8.40 19.27 -16.01
N HIS A 39 7.42 19.52 -15.17
CA HIS A 39 7.57 19.58 -13.72
C HIS A 39 6.94 18.35 -13.08
N CYS A 40 7.72 17.58 -12.31
CA CYS A 40 7.26 16.34 -11.68
C CYS A 40 7.22 16.45 -10.16
N PHE A 41 6.08 16.12 -9.57
CA PHE A 41 5.84 16.11 -8.14
C PHE A 41 5.91 14.67 -7.59
N PRO A 42 6.82 14.37 -6.65
CA PRO A 42 6.88 13.05 -6.02
C PRO A 42 5.70 12.87 -5.06
N PHE A 43 5.16 11.65 -4.99
CA PHE A 43 4.22 11.23 -3.97
C PHE A 43 4.48 9.78 -3.55
N SER A 44 4.51 9.54 -2.25
CA SER A 44 4.80 8.22 -1.67
C SER A 44 3.55 7.36 -1.63
N ARG A 45 3.69 6.08 -2.03
CA ARG A 45 2.69 5.03 -1.83
C ARG A 45 3.23 3.97 -0.89
N ILE A 46 2.50 3.72 0.19
CA ILE A 46 2.94 2.81 1.25
C ILE A 46 2.12 1.53 1.16
N PHE A 47 2.81 0.40 1.21
CA PHE A 47 2.26 -0.94 1.08
C PHE A 47 2.53 -1.77 2.32
N GLN A 48 1.53 -2.51 2.78
CA GLN A 48 1.68 -3.53 3.80
C GLN A 48 1.80 -4.91 3.15
N ILE A 49 2.90 -5.60 3.45
CA ILE A 49 3.14 -6.96 3.01
C ILE A 49 3.12 -7.88 4.22
N CYS A 50 2.15 -8.79 4.23
CA CYS A 50 2.07 -9.87 5.21
C CYS A 50 2.28 -11.22 4.50
N PRO A 51 2.89 -12.21 5.16
CA PRO A 51 3.03 -13.57 4.63
C PRO A 51 1.67 -14.14 4.23
N HIS A 52 1.63 -14.83 3.08
CA HIS A 52 0.42 -15.48 2.53
C HIS A 52 -0.76 -14.54 2.29
N ARG A 53 -0.54 -13.22 2.26
CA ARG A 53 -1.54 -12.22 1.86
C ARG A 53 -1.00 -11.39 0.70
N PRO A 54 -1.88 -10.91 -0.20
CA PRO A 54 -1.49 -9.91 -1.19
C PRO A 54 -0.93 -8.65 -0.52
N ALA A 55 -0.02 -7.96 -1.21
CA ALA A 55 0.39 -6.62 -0.82
C ALA A 55 -0.82 -5.67 -0.94
N VAL A 56 -1.05 -4.83 0.06
CA VAL A 56 -2.15 -3.86 0.04
C VAL A 56 -1.58 -2.45 0.18
N GLU A 57 -2.02 -1.54 -0.69
CA GLU A 57 -1.72 -0.12 -0.55
C GLU A 57 -2.48 0.44 0.66
N ILE A 58 -1.74 0.98 1.64
CA ILE A 58 -2.28 1.56 2.87
C ILE A 58 -2.08 3.07 2.96
N THR A 59 -1.54 3.72 1.92
CA THR A 59 -1.22 5.16 1.89
C THR A 59 -2.35 6.05 2.41
N ARG A 60 -3.62 5.72 2.11
CA ARG A 60 -4.80 6.50 2.52
C ARG A 60 -5.32 6.18 3.92
N TYR A 61 -4.79 5.14 4.56
CA TYR A 61 -5.25 4.65 5.86
C TYR A 61 -4.25 4.92 6.98
N ILE A 62 -3.07 5.40 6.65
CA ILE A 62 -2.03 5.77 7.62
C ILE A 62 -1.97 7.28 7.75
N THR A 63 -1.65 7.73 8.95
CA THR A 63 -1.32 9.14 9.20
C THR A 63 0.20 9.24 9.30
N ILE A 64 0.78 10.15 8.53
CA ILE A 64 2.22 10.42 8.55
C ILE A 64 2.42 11.78 9.20
N ASP A 65 3.15 11.82 10.31
CA ASP A 65 3.57 13.09 10.89
C ASP A 65 4.60 13.73 9.94
N ALA A 66 4.24 14.87 9.35
CA ALA A 66 5.09 15.56 8.37
C ALA A 66 6.38 16.14 8.96
N LYS A 67 6.49 16.27 10.29
CA LYS A 67 7.68 16.79 10.98
C LYS A 67 8.62 15.67 11.42
N THR A 68 8.11 14.54 11.87
CA THR A 68 8.92 13.43 12.40
C THR A 68 9.09 12.28 11.42
N GLY A 69 8.19 12.15 10.44
CA GLY A 69 8.11 11.00 9.55
C GLY A 69 7.53 9.74 10.22
N GLU A 70 7.01 9.86 11.44
CA GLU A 70 6.38 8.73 12.13
C GLU A 70 5.05 8.36 11.47
N ILE A 71 4.79 7.04 11.41
CA ILE A 71 3.62 6.47 10.77
C ILE A 71 2.71 5.90 11.85
N GLU A 72 1.51 6.46 11.96
CA GLU A 72 0.44 5.92 12.80
C GLU A 72 -0.49 5.05 11.93
N ILE A 73 -0.58 3.76 12.28
CA ILE A 73 -1.53 2.82 11.70
C ILE A 73 -2.68 2.68 12.68
N PRO A 74 -3.91 3.12 12.33
CA PRO A 74 -5.04 2.98 13.24
C PRO A 74 -5.33 1.50 13.53
N ASP A 75 -5.31 1.14 14.81
CA ASP A 75 -5.69 -0.19 15.28
C ASP A 75 -7.16 -0.46 14.93
N GLY A 76 -7.42 -1.57 14.21
CA GLY A 76 -8.78 -2.04 13.98
C GLY A 76 -9.16 -2.43 12.54
N GLN A 77 -8.27 -2.29 11.55
CA GLN A 77 -8.57 -2.77 10.19
C GLN A 77 -8.22 -4.25 10.01
N SER A 78 -8.90 -5.12 10.77
CA SER A 78 -8.79 -6.57 10.67
C SER A 78 -9.40 -7.14 9.38
N SER A 79 -10.12 -6.34 8.59
CA SER A 79 -10.57 -6.71 7.25
C SER A 79 -9.96 -5.79 6.19
N LEU A 80 -8.75 -6.11 5.74
CA LEU A 80 -8.31 -5.66 4.42
C LEU A 80 -9.42 -6.02 3.42
N PRO A 81 -9.83 -5.11 2.51
CA PRO A 81 -10.81 -5.46 1.50
C PRO A 81 -10.33 -6.71 0.76
N LYS A 82 -11.22 -7.70 0.60
CA LYS A 82 -10.89 -8.91 -0.15
C LYS A 82 -10.56 -8.48 -1.58
N GLY A 83 -9.28 -8.49 -1.91
CA GLY A 83 -8.82 -8.19 -3.27
C GLY A 83 -9.51 -9.14 -4.24
N LYS A 84 -10.06 -8.60 -5.31
CA LYS A 84 -10.53 -9.40 -6.45
C LYS A 84 -9.37 -9.57 -7.44
N PRO A 85 -9.20 -10.74 -8.07
CA PRO A 85 -8.36 -10.87 -9.25
C PRO A 85 -8.73 -9.81 -10.29
N TRP A 86 -7.75 -9.26 -11.03
CA TRP A 86 -8.01 -8.20 -12.02
C TRP A 86 -9.09 -8.57 -13.04
N ARG A 87 -9.12 -9.85 -13.46
CA ARG A 87 -10.16 -10.43 -14.32
C ARG A 87 -11.59 -10.33 -13.77
N ASP A 88 -11.74 -10.19 -12.45
CA ASP A 88 -13.03 -10.14 -11.75
C ASP A 88 -13.41 -8.68 -11.38
N VAL A 89 -12.63 -7.70 -11.86
CA VAL A 89 -12.91 -6.26 -11.70
C VAL A 89 -13.79 -5.81 -12.86
N HIS A 90 -15.06 -5.56 -12.58
CA HIS A 90 -15.96 -4.90 -13.53
C HIS A 90 -15.80 -3.39 -13.40
N LEU A 91 -15.27 -2.76 -14.44
CA LEU A 91 -15.36 -1.31 -14.58
C LEU A 91 -16.82 -0.96 -14.84
N TYR A 92 -17.39 -0.06 -14.04
CA TYR A 92 -18.69 0.52 -14.38
C TYR A 92 -18.54 1.23 -15.72
N SER A 93 -19.24 0.76 -16.75
CA SER A 93 -19.37 1.49 -17.99
C SER A 93 -20.05 2.82 -17.67
N LYS A 94 -19.50 3.93 -18.17
CA LYS A 94 -20.20 5.22 -18.16
C LYS A 94 -21.35 5.14 -19.15
N SER A 95 -22.46 4.61 -18.68
CA SER A 95 -23.80 4.61 -19.27
C SER A 95 -24.70 4.39 -18.05
N GLU A 96 -25.47 5.34 -17.55
CA GLU A 96 -26.41 6.21 -18.24
C GLU A 96 -26.59 7.53 -17.46
N GLN A 97 -26.86 8.59 -18.21
CA GLN A 97 -27.41 9.87 -17.73
C GLN A 97 -28.93 9.83 -17.91
#